data_AF-A0A7Z2GPZ7-F1
#
_entry.id   AF-A0A7Z2GPZ7-F1
#
_cell.length_a   1.000
_cell.length_b   1.000
_cell.length_c   1.000
_cell.angle_alpha   90.00
_cell.angle_beta   90.00
_cell.angle_gamma   90.00
#
_symmetry.space_group_name_H-M   'P 1'
#
loop_
_entity.id
_entity.type
_entity.pdbx_description
1 polymer ?
#
loop_
_entity_poly.entity_id
_entity_poly.type
_entity_poly.pdbx_seq_one_letter_code
_entity_poly.pdbx_strand_id
1 'polypeptide(L)'
;MTLPVGSLCPDFTANASTGALRFHEWHARGWSLVFAFKSMSPTCSTEFAALETLMPQFVACGTKVLGVSIDSEPSVAAWLADLQAMFACTPSFALVNDASGEVPRALGFVDETAAPPALLRTALLVGPDARVAVSLTYTVTNGRNFDELLRIVKAVQLTAARRVATPATWREGGRVMLPPSLAQDTAEAMYPGGVDVLRPYLRFVDQPD
;
A
#
# COMPACT_ATOMS: atom_id res chain seq x y z
N MET A 1 12.99 2.58 12.92
CA MET A 1 12.68 1.18 12.52
C MET A 1 11.34 1.17 11.82
N THR A 2 11.22 0.48 10.68
CA THR A 2 9.96 0.32 9.95
C THR A 2 8.97 -0.55 10.75
N LEU A 3 7.67 -0.26 10.66
CA LEU A 3 6.64 -1.06 11.33
C LEU A 3 6.63 -2.51 10.81
N PRO A 4 6.71 -3.53 11.69
CA PRO A 4 6.61 -4.93 11.29
C PRO A 4 5.24 -5.30 10.73
N VAL A 5 5.20 -6.26 9.80
CA VAL A 5 3.93 -6.88 9.37
C VAL A 5 3.23 -7.51 10.58
N GLY A 6 1.91 -7.31 10.68
CA GLY A 6 1.07 -7.73 11.78
C GLY A 6 1.02 -6.75 12.96
N SER A 7 1.86 -5.72 13.00
CA SER A 7 1.76 -4.67 14.02
C SER A 7 0.55 -3.76 13.79
N LEU A 8 0.00 -3.20 14.88
CA LEU A 8 -1.05 -2.19 14.79
C LEU A 8 -0.44 -0.91 14.24
N CYS A 9 -1.05 -0.35 13.19
CA CYS A 9 -0.67 0.94 12.65
C CYS A 9 -1.04 2.04 13.68
N PRO A 10 -0.13 2.98 13.99
CA PRO A 10 -0.41 4.05 14.95
C PRO A 10 -1.65 4.88 14.60
N ASP A 11 -2.42 5.24 15.61
CA ASP A 11 -3.58 6.11 15.47
C ASP A 11 -3.18 7.58 15.64
N PHE A 12 -2.60 8.17 14.61
CA PHE A 12 -2.14 9.55 14.62
C PHE A 12 -3.24 10.53 14.20
N THR A 13 -3.10 11.78 14.62
CA THR A 13 -3.91 12.91 14.14
C THR A 13 -3.04 13.82 13.28
N ALA A 14 -3.56 14.27 12.14
CA ALA A 14 -2.84 15.18 11.24
C ALA A 14 -3.80 16.06 10.44
N ASN A 15 -3.31 17.22 10.00
CA ASN A 15 -3.98 18.00 8.97
C ASN A 15 -3.58 17.45 7.61
N ALA A 16 -4.55 16.92 6.86
CA ALA A 16 -4.34 16.49 5.50
C ALA A 16 -4.88 17.52 4.50
N SER A 17 -4.48 17.38 3.24
CA SER A 17 -5.02 18.16 2.11
C SER A 17 -6.55 18.07 1.97
N THR A 18 -7.17 17.02 2.51
CA THR A 18 -8.61 16.80 2.53
C THR A 18 -9.30 17.19 3.84
N GLY A 19 -8.58 17.88 4.74
CA GLY A 19 -9.04 18.23 6.08
C GLY A 19 -8.33 17.46 7.20
N ALA A 20 -8.63 17.83 8.45
CA ALA A 20 -8.09 17.15 9.62
C ALA A 20 -8.58 15.70 9.67
N LEU A 21 -7.67 14.78 10.03
CA LEU A 21 -7.99 13.37 10.16
C LEU A 21 -7.33 12.75 11.38
N ARG A 22 -8.03 11.76 11.95
CA ARG A 22 -7.48 10.75 12.86
C ARG A 22 -7.40 9.44 12.11
N PHE A 23 -6.23 8.79 12.10
CA PHE A 23 -5.95 7.73 11.13
C PHE A 23 -6.92 6.55 11.21
N HIS A 24 -7.26 6.04 12.40
CA HIS A 24 -8.18 4.89 12.49
C HIS A 24 -9.61 5.24 12.05
N GLU A 25 -10.07 6.46 12.33
CA GLU A 25 -11.37 6.96 11.89
C GLU A 25 -11.40 7.17 10.37
N TRP A 26 -10.36 7.79 9.80
CA TRP A 26 -10.22 7.96 8.35
C TRP A 26 -10.08 6.62 7.63
N HIS A 27 -9.32 5.69 8.20
CA HIS A 27 -9.15 4.33 7.70
C HIS A 27 -10.49 3.56 7.69
N ALA A 28 -11.34 3.78 8.69
CA ALA A 28 -12.72 3.30 8.77
C ALA A 28 -12.88 1.79 8.56
N ARG A 29 -11.94 0.98 9.09
CA ARG A 29 -11.88 -0.48 8.90
C ARG A 29 -11.84 -0.90 7.41
N GLY A 30 -11.27 -0.07 6.54
CA GLY A 30 -11.09 -0.34 5.12
C GLY A 30 -9.70 -0.87 4.79
N TRP A 31 -9.25 -0.63 3.56
CA TRP A 31 -7.85 -0.83 3.16
C TRP A 31 -7.18 0.53 2.96
N SER A 32 -5.91 0.65 3.32
CA SER A 32 -5.17 1.90 3.13
C SER A 32 -3.73 1.67 2.71
N LEU A 33 -3.32 2.31 1.61
CA LEU A 33 -1.92 2.44 1.21
C LEU A 33 -1.38 3.76 1.77
N VAL A 34 -0.45 3.68 2.74
CA VAL A 34 0.20 4.84 3.35
C VAL A 34 1.65 4.87 2.91
N PHE A 35 2.14 5.99 2.37
CA PHE A 35 3.48 6.03 1.81
C PHE A 35 4.21 7.36 2.05
N ALA A 36 5.52 7.28 2.24
CA ALA A 36 6.37 8.46 2.39
C ALA A 36 6.63 9.15 1.05
N PHE A 37 6.70 10.48 1.03
CA PHE A 37 7.14 11.24 -0.14
C PHE A 37 7.93 12.49 0.25
N LYS A 38 8.69 13.01 -0.71
CA LYS A 38 9.43 14.28 -0.60
C LYS A 38 9.03 15.20 -1.75
N SER A 39 8.65 16.43 -1.44
CA SER A 39 8.47 17.50 -2.43
C SER A 39 9.80 17.91 -3.07
N MET A 40 9.72 18.59 -4.22
CA MET A 40 10.89 19.03 -4.99
C MET A 40 11.86 17.89 -5.33
N SER A 41 11.34 16.67 -5.52
CA SER A 41 12.12 15.47 -5.82
C SER A 41 11.72 14.89 -7.18
N PRO A 42 12.65 14.69 -8.13
CA PRO A 42 12.32 14.18 -9.46
C PRO A 42 11.66 12.79 -9.41
N THR A 43 12.18 11.88 -8.57
CA THR A 43 11.61 10.54 -8.41
C THR A 43 10.21 10.58 -7.80
N CYS A 44 9.96 11.44 -6.80
CA CYS A 44 8.61 11.54 -6.24
C CYS A 44 7.63 12.17 -7.24
N SER A 45 8.11 13.08 -8.10
CA SER A 45 7.27 13.68 -9.15
C SER A 45 6.77 12.64 -10.15
N THR A 46 7.64 11.75 -10.62
CA THR A 46 7.24 10.68 -11.55
C THR A 46 6.37 9.63 -10.86
N GLU A 47 6.63 9.33 -9.59
CA GLU A 47 5.82 8.43 -8.77
C GLU A 47 4.38 8.94 -8.58
N PHE A 48 4.18 10.23 -8.31
CA PHE A 48 2.85 10.82 -8.14
C PHE A 48 2.06 10.76 -9.44
N ALA A 49 2.68 11.10 -10.56
CA ALA A 49 2.05 10.98 -11.87
C ALA A 49 1.65 9.54 -12.19
N ALA A 50 2.54 8.57 -11.93
CA ALA A 50 2.24 7.15 -12.14
C ALA A 50 1.11 6.66 -11.23
N LEU A 51 1.15 6.99 -9.95
CA LEU A 51 0.11 6.61 -8.98
C LEU A 51 -1.25 7.19 -9.38
N GLU A 52 -1.30 8.45 -9.82
CA GLU A 52 -2.56 9.08 -10.23
C GLU A 52 -3.24 8.31 -11.39
N THR A 53 -2.48 7.78 -12.35
CA THR A 53 -3.05 6.93 -13.42
C THR A 53 -3.68 5.62 -12.90
N LEU A 54 -3.24 5.15 -11.73
CA LEU A 54 -3.72 3.92 -11.09
C LEU A 54 -4.79 4.18 -10.03
N MET A 55 -5.03 5.43 -9.64
CA MET A 55 -6.02 5.78 -8.61
C MET A 55 -7.42 5.22 -8.87
N PRO A 56 -7.96 5.19 -10.11
CA PRO A 56 -9.24 4.54 -10.37
C PRO A 56 -9.29 3.07 -9.94
N GLN A 57 -8.18 2.34 -10.06
CA GLN A 57 -8.10 0.93 -9.67
C GLN A 57 -7.97 0.76 -8.15
N PHE A 58 -7.23 1.65 -7.47
CA PHE A 58 -7.20 1.67 -6.00
C PHE A 58 -8.59 1.97 -5.42
N VAL A 59 -9.32 2.91 -6.02
CA VAL A 59 -10.71 3.21 -5.65
C VAL A 59 -11.63 2.01 -5.92
N ALA A 60 -11.49 1.36 -7.09
CA ALA A 60 -12.31 0.20 -7.45
C ALA A 60 -12.13 -0.99 -6.48
N CYS A 61 -10.93 -1.19 -5.93
CA CYS A 61 -10.69 -2.21 -4.90
C CYS A 61 -10.86 -1.68 -3.46
N GLY A 62 -11.47 -0.50 -3.28
CA GLY A 62 -11.79 0.05 -1.95
C GLY A 62 -10.57 0.40 -1.09
N THR A 63 -9.43 0.68 -1.71
CA THR A 63 -8.19 1.06 -1.01
C THR A 63 -8.01 2.58 -1.02
N LYS A 64 -8.01 3.18 0.17
CA LYS A 64 -7.67 4.60 0.35
C LYS A 64 -6.16 4.80 0.23
N VAL A 65 -5.74 5.97 -0.22
CA VAL A 65 -4.31 6.29 -0.38
C VAL A 65 -3.98 7.54 0.43
N LEU A 66 -2.85 7.50 1.14
CA LEU A 66 -2.35 8.59 1.98
C LEU A 66 -0.84 8.78 1.76
N GLY A 67 -0.46 9.93 1.23
CA GLY A 67 0.93 10.38 1.19
C GLY A 67 1.32 11.09 2.49
N VAL A 68 2.51 10.83 3.01
CA VAL A 68 3.04 11.48 4.23
C VAL A 68 4.42 12.07 3.93
N SER A 69 4.65 13.33 4.31
CA SER A 69 5.92 14.02 4.12
C SER A 69 6.37 14.78 5.38
N ILE A 70 7.67 15.05 5.47
CA ILE A 70 8.27 15.98 6.45
C ILE A 70 8.46 17.39 5.87
N ASP A 71 8.17 17.59 4.58
CA ASP A 71 8.36 18.89 3.96
C ASP A 71 7.22 19.84 4.34
N SER A 72 7.55 21.14 4.40
CA SER A 72 6.60 22.19 4.76
C SER A 72 5.46 22.31 3.75
N GLU A 73 4.29 22.73 4.23
CA GLU A 73 3.11 22.95 3.38
C GLU A 73 3.40 23.88 2.19
N PRO A 74 4.12 25.02 2.32
CA PRO A 74 4.46 25.85 1.16
C PRO A 74 5.33 25.13 0.12
N SER A 75 6.29 24.30 0.56
CA SER A 75 7.14 23.52 -0.36
C SER A 75 6.30 22.51 -1.14
N VAL A 76 5.37 21.85 -0.46
CA VAL A 76 4.50 20.87 -1.10
C VAL A 76 3.50 21.53 -2.02
N ALA A 77 2.89 22.65 -1.63
CA ALA A 77 1.98 23.40 -2.49
C ALA A 77 2.65 23.88 -3.78
N ALA A 78 3.87 24.44 -3.69
CA ALA A 78 4.66 24.83 -4.86
C ALA A 78 4.98 23.62 -5.75
N TRP A 79 5.41 22.50 -5.15
CA TRP A 79 5.71 21.29 -5.89
C TRP A 79 4.47 20.68 -6.58
N LEU A 80 3.30 20.72 -5.95
CA LEU A 80 2.05 20.28 -6.57
C LEU A 80 1.67 21.14 -7.79
N ALA A 81 1.94 22.45 -7.74
CA ALA A 81 1.76 23.31 -8.91
C ALA A 81 2.69 22.91 -10.06
N ASP A 82 3.95 22.55 -9.75
CA ASP A 82 4.89 22.02 -10.75
C ASP A 82 4.40 20.68 -11.33
N LEU A 83 3.86 19.77 -10.52
CA LEU A 83 3.29 18.51 -11.01
C LEU A 83 2.13 18.74 -11.98
N GLN A 84 1.26 19.70 -11.67
CA GLN A 84 0.16 20.07 -12.56
C GLN A 84 0.68 20.65 -13.87
N ALA A 85 1.71 21.50 -13.83
CA ALA A 85 2.27 22.12 -15.04
C ALA A 85 3.04 21.11 -15.92
N MET A 86 3.82 20.21 -15.33
CA MET A 86 4.69 19.28 -16.07
C MET A 86 3.99 17.99 -16.49
N PHE A 87 3.09 17.47 -15.65
CA PHE A 87 2.49 16.14 -15.83
C PHE A 87 0.96 16.16 -15.91
N ALA A 88 0.33 17.34 -15.83
CA ALA A 88 -1.12 17.46 -15.65
C ALA A 88 -1.65 16.62 -14.47
N CYS A 89 -0.82 16.49 -13.43
CA CYS A 89 -1.09 15.65 -12.28
C CYS A 89 -1.56 16.50 -11.09
N THR A 90 -2.83 16.33 -10.72
CA THR A 90 -3.38 16.79 -9.44
C THR A 90 -3.72 15.56 -8.61
N PRO A 91 -2.97 15.25 -7.54
CA PRO A 91 -3.20 14.06 -6.71
C PRO A 91 -4.63 14.02 -6.17
N SER A 92 -5.36 12.95 -6.44
CA SER A 92 -6.74 12.74 -5.98
C SER A 92 -6.83 12.11 -4.58
N PHE A 93 -5.69 11.89 -3.93
CA PHE A 93 -5.56 11.23 -2.63
C PHE A 93 -5.08 12.19 -1.53
N ALA A 94 -5.25 11.79 -0.27
CA ALA A 94 -4.90 12.61 0.88
C ALA A 94 -3.38 12.74 1.03
N LEU A 95 -2.92 13.93 1.40
CA LEU A 95 -1.52 14.23 1.70
C LEU A 95 -1.41 14.83 3.09
N VAL A 96 -0.48 14.34 3.90
CA VAL A 96 -0.12 14.91 5.20
C VAL A 96 1.26 15.53 5.13
N ASN A 97 1.33 16.78 5.55
CA ASN A 97 2.55 17.56 5.71
C ASN A 97 2.88 17.71 7.19
N ASP A 98 3.85 16.96 7.66
CA ASP A 98 4.25 16.96 9.07
C ASP A 98 5.72 17.33 9.24
N ALA A 99 6.00 18.64 9.26
CA ALA A 99 7.35 19.17 9.42
C ALA A 99 7.98 18.83 10.79
N SER A 100 7.18 18.44 11.79
CA SER A 100 7.71 17.94 13.06
C SER A 100 8.37 16.57 12.90
N GLY A 101 7.87 15.78 11.93
CA GLY A 101 8.25 14.40 11.68
C GLY A 101 7.71 13.41 12.71
N GLU A 102 6.78 13.79 13.58
CA GLU A 102 6.14 12.90 14.54
C GLU A 102 5.39 11.75 13.85
N VAL A 103 4.55 12.05 12.86
CA VAL A 103 3.77 11.07 12.10
C VAL A 103 4.67 10.14 11.27
N PRO A 104 5.60 10.63 10.44
CA PRO A 104 6.59 9.79 9.77
C PRO A 104 7.38 8.88 10.72
N ARG A 105 7.80 9.38 11.90
CA ARG A 105 8.53 8.56 12.88
C ARG A 105 7.66 7.47 13.47
N ALA A 106 6.41 7.79 13.84
CA ALA A 106 5.45 6.81 14.33
C ALA A 106 5.21 5.69 13.31
N LEU A 107 5.14 6.04 12.01
CA LEU A 107 4.99 5.09 10.90
C LEU A 107 6.28 4.34 10.55
N GLY A 108 7.41 4.69 11.16
CA GLY A 108 8.71 4.11 10.87
C GLY A 108 9.28 4.52 9.50
N PHE A 109 8.88 5.69 8.99
CA PHE A 109 9.31 6.25 7.71
C PHE A 109 10.59 7.09 7.80
N VAL A 110 11.20 7.22 8.97
CA VAL A 110 12.43 7.99 9.16
C VAL A 110 13.59 7.05 9.50
N ASP A 111 14.69 7.22 8.78
CA ASP A 111 15.98 6.67 9.13
C ASP A 111 16.67 7.58 10.15
N GLU A 112 16.60 7.20 11.42
CA GLU A 112 17.25 7.91 12.53
C GLU A 112 18.77 7.69 12.58
N THR A 113 19.30 6.75 11.77
CA THR A 113 20.74 6.49 11.69
C THR A 113 21.45 7.35 10.66
N ALA A 114 20.69 7.97 9.74
CA ALA A 114 21.21 8.93 8.80
C ALA A 114 21.62 10.24 9.50
N ALA A 115 22.64 10.91 8.96
CA ALA A 115 23.11 12.21 9.45
C ALA A 115 23.05 13.25 8.32
N PRO A 116 21.99 14.09 8.25
CA PRO A 116 20.84 14.18 9.18
C PRO A 116 19.79 13.07 8.97
N PRO A 117 18.84 12.87 9.92
CA PRO A 117 17.72 11.95 9.75
C PRO A 117 16.96 12.21 8.46
N ALA A 118 16.60 11.12 7.76
CA ALA A 118 16.05 11.20 6.41
C ALA A 118 14.78 10.35 6.26
N LEU A 119 13.84 10.81 5.43
CA LEU A 119 12.70 9.98 5.04
C LEU A 119 13.16 8.78 4.21
N LEU A 120 12.72 7.61 4.63
CA LEU A 120 12.77 6.36 3.87
C LEU A 120 11.70 6.38 2.79
N ARG A 121 11.97 5.73 1.66
CA ARG A 121 10.96 5.51 0.61
C ARG A 121 10.12 4.28 0.96
N THR A 122 9.32 4.40 2.01
CA THR A 122 8.49 3.31 2.54
C THR A 122 7.03 3.45 2.10
N ALA A 123 6.37 2.32 1.89
CA ALA A 123 4.93 2.19 1.75
C ALA A 123 4.42 1.06 2.65
N LEU A 124 3.27 1.28 3.28
CA LEU A 124 2.55 0.32 4.12
C LEU A 124 1.19 0.06 3.51
N LEU A 125 0.80 -1.21 3.41
CA LEU A 125 -0.59 -1.59 3.25
C LEU A 125 -1.17 -1.90 4.63
N VAL A 126 -2.20 -1.17 5.04
CA VAL A 126 -2.91 -1.35 6.30
C VAL A 126 -4.27 -1.99 6.02
N GLY A 127 -4.54 -3.11 6.68
CA GLY A 127 -5.78 -3.87 6.54
C GLY A 127 -6.91 -3.40 7.47
N PRO A 128 -8.13 -3.95 7.32
CA PRO A 128 -9.34 -3.55 8.06
C PRO A 128 -9.29 -3.61 9.58
N ASP A 129 -8.35 -4.37 10.12
CA ASP A 129 -8.04 -4.50 11.55
C ASP A 129 -7.00 -3.46 12.02
N ALA A 130 -6.72 -2.46 11.18
CA ALA A 130 -5.69 -1.45 11.33
C ALA A 130 -4.26 -2.03 11.46
N ARG A 131 -4.03 -3.28 11.07
CA ARG A 131 -2.69 -3.89 11.10
C ARG A 131 -1.97 -3.76 9.77
N VAL A 132 -0.65 -3.65 9.85
CA VAL A 132 0.22 -3.62 8.68
C VAL A 132 0.21 -4.99 8.00
N ALA A 133 -0.34 -5.08 6.80
CA ALA A 133 -0.35 -6.30 5.98
C ALA A 133 0.90 -6.41 5.08
N VAL A 134 1.43 -5.28 4.61
CA VAL A 134 2.64 -5.21 3.78
C VAL A 134 3.47 -4.00 4.21
N SER A 135 4.79 -4.18 4.25
CA SER A 135 5.75 -3.09 4.40
C SER A 135 6.82 -3.22 3.31
N LEU A 136 7.01 -2.16 2.55
CA LEU A 136 7.92 -2.12 1.41
C LEU A 136 8.78 -0.87 1.51
N THR A 137 10.10 -1.04 1.63
CA THR A 137 11.05 0.07 1.76
C THR A 137 12.08 0.01 0.65
N TYR A 138 12.17 1.10 -0.11
CA TYR A 138 13.14 1.30 -1.17
C TYR A 138 14.23 2.25 -0.68
N THR A 139 15.42 2.15 -1.29
CA THR A 139 16.39 3.23 -1.20
C THR A 139 15.82 4.49 -1.88
N VAL A 140 16.23 5.67 -1.43
CA VAL A 140 15.72 6.94 -1.96
C VAL A 140 16.00 7.12 -3.46
N THR A 141 17.03 6.43 -3.99
CA THR A 141 17.46 6.45 -5.39
C THR A 141 16.56 5.68 -6.35
N ASN A 142 15.67 4.81 -5.85
CA ASN A 142 14.89 3.90 -6.67
C ASN A 142 13.40 4.20 -6.53
N GLY A 143 12.72 4.55 -7.62
CA GLY A 143 11.28 4.77 -7.62
C GLY A 143 10.51 3.48 -7.33
N ARG A 144 9.39 3.62 -6.61
CA ARG A 144 8.45 2.53 -6.34
C ARG A 144 7.71 2.12 -7.61
N ASN A 145 7.39 0.83 -7.68
CA ASN A 145 6.49 0.30 -8.70
C ASN A 145 5.05 0.29 -8.14
N PHE A 146 4.20 1.20 -8.60
CA PHE A 146 2.81 1.26 -8.14
C PHE A 146 1.91 0.18 -8.75
N ASP A 147 2.26 -0.39 -9.90
CA ASP A 147 1.58 -1.59 -10.39
C ASP A 147 1.78 -2.77 -9.44
N GLU A 148 2.98 -2.91 -8.86
CA GLU A 148 3.25 -3.93 -7.84
C GLU A 148 2.48 -3.65 -6.54
N LEU A 149 2.40 -2.38 -6.11
CA LEU A 149 1.60 -2.00 -4.95
C LEU A 149 0.12 -2.31 -5.16
N LEU A 150 -0.42 -2.05 -6.36
CA LEU A 150 -1.79 -2.40 -6.71
C LEU A 150 -1.99 -3.93 -6.78
N ARG A 151 -1.04 -4.66 -7.38
CA ARG A 151 -1.05 -6.13 -7.45
C ARG A 151 -1.07 -6.75 -6.06
N ILE A 152 -0.21 -6.28 -5.14
CA ILE A 152 -0.16 -6.82 -3.78
C ILE A 152 -1.40 -6.44 -2.97
N VAL A 153 -1.99 -5.26 -3.17
CA VAL A 153 -3.30 -4.91 -2.59
C VAL A 153 -4.35 -5.94 -2.96
N LYS A 154 -4.50 -6.22 -4.27
CA LYS A 154 -5.47 -7.20 -4.76
C LYS A 154 -5.19 -8.61 -4.23
N ALA A 155 -3.92 -9.02 -4.20
CA ALA A 155 -3.51 -10.31 -3.65
C ALA A 155 -3.87 -10.47 -2.18
N VAL A 156 -3.55 -9.46 -1.35
CA VAL A 156 -3.79 -9.50 0.09
C VAL A 156 -5.29 -9.44 0.39
N GLN A 157 -6.05 -8.63 -0.35
CA GLN A 157 -7.51 -8.60 -0.22
C GLN A 157 -8.14 -9.96 -0.56
N LEU A 158 -7.68 -10.60 -1.64
CA LEU A 158 -8.15 -11.92 -2.04
C LEU A 158 -7.88 -12.97 -0.95
N THR A 159 -6.66 -13.03 -0.42
CA THR A 159 -6.30 -14.02 0.61
C THR A 159 -6.90 -13.72 1.98
N ALA A 160 -7.28 -12.47 2.26
CA ALA A 160 -8.08 -12.12 3.43
C ALA A 160 -9.54 -12.55 3.29
N ALA A 161 -10.10 -12.50 2.08
CA ALA A 161 -11.51 -12.83 1.81
C ALA A 161 -11.74 -14.31 1.49
N ARG A 162 -10.71 -15.03 1.05
CA ARG A 162 -10.78 -16.41 0.55
C ARG A 162 -9.63 -17.22 1.14
N ARG A 163 -9.90 -18.50 1.45
CA ARG A 163 -8.90 -19.42 2.01
C ARG A 163 -7.95 -19.94 0.92
N VAL A 164 -7.20 -19.04 0.29
CA VAL A 164 -6.25 -19.30 -0.80
C VAL A 164 -4.94 -18.54 -0.57
N ALA A 165 -3.92 -18.82 -1.37
CA ALA A 165 -2.65 -18.11 -1.42
C ALA A 165 -2.28 -17.77 -2.86
N THR A 166 -1.65 -16.63 -3.11
CA THR A 166 -1.19 -16.26 -4.46
C THR A 166 0.21 -16.83 -4.73
N PRO A 167 0.46 -17.50 -5.87
CA PRO A 167 1.80 -17.96 -6.23
C PRO A 167 2.77 -16.81 -6.51
N ALA A 168 4.05 -17.15 -6.67
CA ALA A 168 5.06 -16.21 -7.16
C ALA A 168 4.58 -15.57 -8.48
N THR A 169 4.88 -14.27 -8.64
CA THR A 169 4.51 -13.46 -9.82
C THR A 169 3.03 -13.45 -10.20
N TRP A 170 2.13 -13.84 -9.27
CA TRP A 170 0.68 -13.84 -9.50
C TRP A 170 0.16 -12.46 -9.92
N ARG A 171 -0.74 -12.46 -10.89
CA ARG A 171 -1.57 -11.31 -11.30
C ARG A 171 -3.04 -11.68 -11.15
N GLU A 172 -3.88 -10.66 -11.00
CA GLU A 172 -5.33 -10.83 -10.92
C GLU A 172 -5.87 -11.66 -12.10
N GLY A 173 -6.78 -12.58 -11.80
CA GLY A 173 -7.30 -13.60 -12.70
C GLY A 173 -6.42 -14.85 -12.82
N GLY A 174 -5.19 -14.82 -12.31
CA GLY A 174 -4.29 -15.98 -12.33
C GLY A 174 -4.65 -17.04 -11.28
N ARG A 175 -4.29 -18.30 -11.56
CA ARG A 175 -4.47 -19.43 -10.62
C ARG A 175 -3.90 -19.13 -9.23
N VAL A 176 -4.61 -19.61 -8.21
CA VAL A 176 -4.22 -19.49 -6.80
C VAL A 176 -3.90 -20.86 -6.22
N MET A 177 -3.20 -20.88 -5.10
CA MET A 177 -2.83 -22.08 -4.38
C MET A 177 -3.76 -22.31 -3.19
N LEU A 178 -4.04 -23.57 -2.89
CA LEU A 178 -4.75 -23.95 -1.68
C LEU A 178 -3.76 -24.15 -0.53
N PRO A 179 -4.09 -23.70 0.70
CA PRO A 179 -3.21 -23.91 1.83
C PRO A 179 -3.04 -25.41 2.10
N PRO A 180 -1.83 -25.88 2.47
CA PRO A 180 -1.60 -27.30 2.77
C PRO A 180 -2.50 -27.85 3.89
N SER A 181 -3.01 -26.99 4.77
CA SER A 181 -3.91 -27.34 5.86
C SER A 181 -5.37 -27.61 5.44
N LEU A 182 -5.74 -27.35 4.18
CA LEU A 182 -7.08 -27.63 3.68
C LEU A 182 -7.17 -29.10 3.23
N ALA A 183 -8.05 -29.90 3.82
CA ALA A 183 -8.24 -31.30 3.40
C ALA A 183 -8.69 -31.38 1.92
N GLN A 184 -8.29 -32.46 1.22
CA GLN A 184 -8.54 -32.62 -0.22
C GLN A 184 -10.04 -32.65 -0.54
N ASP A 185 -10.82 -33.47 0.17
CA ASP A 185 -12.27 -33.57 -0.04
C ASP A 185 -12.98 -32.23 0.18
N THR A 186 -12.51 -31.44 1.16
CA THR A 186 -13.03 -30.08 1.39
C THR A 186 -12.67 -29.14 0.24
N ALA A 187 -11.44 -29.23 -0.29
CA ALA A 187 -11.02 -28.44 -1.44
C ALA A 187 -11.86 -28.75 -2.68
N GLU A 188 -12.07 -30.03 -2.98
CA GLU A 188 -12.88 -30.47 -4.13
C GLU A 188 -14.35 -30.03 -4.00
N ALA A 189 -14.90 -30.06 -2.79
CA ALA A 189 -16.24 -29.53 -2.51
C ALA A 189 -16.32 -28.00 -2.66
N MET A 190 -15.28 -27.26 -2.26
CA MET A 190 -15.23 -25.80 -2.38
C MET A 190 -15.02 -25.33 -3.83
N TYR A 191 -14.30 -26.10 -4.64
CA TYR A 191 -13.90 -25.73 -6.01
C TYR A 191 -14.36 -26.79 -7.01
N PRO A 192 -15.67 -26.85 -7.35
CA PRO A 192 -16.22 -27.84 -8.26
C PRO A 192 -15.71 -27.70 -9.70
N GLY A 193 -15.11 -26.55 -10.05
CA GLY A 193 -14.39 -26.34 -11.32
C GLY A 193 -13.10 -27.15 -11.45
N GLY A 194 -12.64 -27.79 -10.37
CA GLY A 194 -11.48 -28.68 -10.36
C GLY A 194 -10.35 -28.15 -9.49
N VAL A 195 -9.59 -29.09 -8.93
CA VAL A 195 -8.36 -28.83 -8.17
C VAL A 195 -7.20 -29.49 -8.89
N ASP A 196 -6.25 -28.69 -9.40
CA ASP A 196 -5.01 -29.16 -10.01
C ASP A 196 -4.02 -29.57 -8.93
N VAL A 197 -3.91 -30.88 -8.68
CA VAL A 197 -3.06 -31.46 -7.66
C VAL A 197 -1.73 -31.92 -8.28
N LEU A 198 -0.69 -31.09 -8.17
CA LEU A 198 0.66 -31.49 -8.58
C LEU A 198 1.33 -32.33 -7.48
N ARG A 199 1.16 -31.93 -6.22
CA ARG A 199 1.58 -32.64 -5.01
C ARG A 199 0.60 -32.34 -3.87
N PRO A 200 0.56 -33.14 -2.78
CA PRO A 200 -0.34 -32.87 -1.66
C PRO A 200 -0.24 -31.44 -1.07
N TYR A 201 0.95 -30.83 -1.09
CA TYR A 201 1.19 -29.46 -0.63
C TYR A 201 1.13 -28.40 -1.75
N LEU A 202 1.07 -28.82 -3.01
CA LEU A 202 1.13 -27.95 -4.18
C LEU A 202 -0.10 -28.19 -5.05
N ARG A 203 -1.18 -27.51 -4.66
CA ARG A 203 -2.51 -27.64 -5.27
C ARG A 203 -2.99 -26.28 -5.71
N PHE A 204 -3.61 -26.23 -6.87
CA PHE A 204 -4.07 -24.99 -7.49
C PHE A 204 -5.53 -25.06 -7.89
N VAL A 205 -6.15 -23.90 -7.90
CA VAL A 205 -7.51 -23.67 -8.40
C VAL A 205 -7.51 -22.36 -9.17
N ASP A 206 -8.51 -22.16 -10.03
CA ASP A 206 -8.77 -20.85 -10.60
C ASP A 206 -9.08 -19.84 -9.49
N GLN A 207 -8.77 -18.57 -9.73
CA GLN A 207 -9.06 -17.52 -8.74
C GLN A 207 -10.57 -17.49 -8.47
N PRO A 208 -11.01 -17.60 -7.19
CA PRO A 208 -12.39 -17.39 -6.84
C PRO A 208 -12.77 -15.91 -6.95
N ASP A 209 -14.03 -15.65 -7.31
CA ASP A 209 -14.64 -14.31 -7.26
C ASP A 209 -14.62 -13.72 -5.84
#